data_AF-A0A0H5C456-F1
#
_entry.id   AF-A0A0H5C456-F1
#
_cell.length_a   1.000
_cell.length_b   1.000
_cell.length_c   1.000
_cell.angle_alpha   90.00
_cell.angle_beta   90.00
_cell.angle_gamma   90.00
#
_symmetry.space_group_name_H-M   'P 1'
#
loop_
_entity.id
_entity.type
_entity.pdbx_description
1 polymer ?
#
loop_
_entity_poly.entity_id
_entity_poly.type
_entity_poly.pdbx_seq_one_letter_code
_entity_poly.pdbx_strand_id
1 'polypeptide(L)'
;MGNLGDGINYAFFNNITYVAPKVPTLLSVLSSGEHATDAKIYGSNTHSYVLQPHDIVEIVVNNQDSGRHPFHLHGHTFQVVQKSQAFEEDEQEAYDPDNHEPFQKYPLIRDTVILEPFGYIVLRFRADNPGVWFFHCHLDWHLEQGLAIVLVEDPLAIQEQTPPDDFYRICEACGVPTRGNAAGHVNDWFDLQGEPVQPAPLPEGFTLKGYVAFAISTFIGIYGLWSIIQYGLEDAVQDDKAVFDKLERILKDNDMIQVPLLSGNDASEEAQ
;
A
#
# COMPACT_ATOMS: atom_id res chain seq x y z
N MET A 1 2.04 -2.12 -4.22
CA MET A 1 1.40 -0.96 -3.54
C MET A 1 1.19 -1.26 -2.06
N GLY A 2 0.77 -0.31 -1.23
CA GLY A 2 0.63 -0.56 0.22
C GLY A 2 -0.13 0.55 0.97
N ASN A 3 -0.70 0.20 2.13
CA ASN A 3 -1.42 1.16 2.96
C ASN A 3 -0.48 1.89 3.93
N LEU A 4 -0.64 3.21 4.05
CA LEU A 4 0.06 4.01 5.06
C LEU A 4 -0.81 4.22 6.30
N GLY A 5 -0.30 4.95 7.29
CA GLY A 5 -0.87 5.09 8.63
C GLY A 5 -2.25 5.76 8.68
N ASP A 6 -2.67 6.41 7.60
CA ASP A 6 -4.01 6.96 7.41
C ASP A 6 -5.02 5.93 6.85
N GLY A 7 -4.56 4.72 6.53
CA GLY A 7 -5.37 3.64 5.97
C GLY A 7 -5.63 3.76 4.47
N ILE A 8 -5.03 4.73 3.78
CA ILE A 8 -5.14 4.92 2.33
C ILE A 8 -4.06 4.09 1.62
N ASN A 9 -4.40 3.56 0.44
CA ASN A 9 -3.47 2.80 -0.38
C ASN A 9 -2.64 3.72 -1.29
N TYR A 10 -1.33 3.61 -1.19
CA TYR A 10 -0.35 4.36 -1.96
C TYR A 10 0.53 3.46 -2.82
N ALA A 11 1.12 4.05 -3.83
CA ALA A 11 2.09 3.43 -4.72
C ALA A 11 3.49 3.98 -4.43
N PHE A 12 4.51 3.15 -4.64
CA PHE A 12 5.86 3.43 -4.17
C PHE A 12 6.90 3.09 -5.23
N PHE A 13 7.93 3.92 -5.29
CA PHE A 13 9.26 3.49 -5.70
C PHE A 13 10.13 3.42 -4.45
N ASN A 14 10.74 2.26 -4.16
CA ASN A 14 11.71 2.11 -3.06
C ASN A 14 11.25 2.68 -1.70
N ASN A 15 9.99 2.39 -1.30
CA ASN A 15 9.33 2.90 -0.09
C ASN A 15 8.98 4.40 -0.07
N ILE A 16 9.19 5.11 -1.19
CA ILE A 16 8.84 6.51 -1.35
C ILE A 16 7.64 6.64 -2.30
N THR A 17 6.59 7.27 -1.80
CA THR A 17 5.45 7.76 -2.57
C THR A 17 5.73 9.20 -2.94
N TYR A 18 5.57 9.53 -4.23
CA TYR A 18 5.69 10.89 -4.71
C TYR A 18 4.69 11.81 -4.00
N VAL A 19 5.20 12.86 -3.38
CA VAL A 19 4.40 13.97 -2.87
C VAL A 19 4.88 15.25 -3.52
N ALA A 20 3.94 16.01 -4.10
CA ALA A 20 4.27 17.26 -4.77
C ALA A 20 4.91 18.26 -3.78
N PRO A 21 6.06 18.87 -4.12
CA PRO A 21 6.71 19.87 -3.28
C PRO A 21 5.90 21.18 -3.27
N LYS A 22 6.16 22.06 -2.30
CA LYS A 22 5.51 23.38 -2.26
C LYS A 22 5.94 24.29 -3.41
N VAL A 23 7.19 24.14 -3.85
CA VAL A 23 7.77 24.88 -4.98
C VAL A 23 7.98 23.87 -6.12
N PRO A 24 7.46 24.13 -7.34
CA PRO A 24 7.73 23.27 -8.48
C PRO A 24 9.24 23.08 -8.67
N THR A 25 9.68 21.84 -8.90
CA THR A 25 11.11 21.49 -8.97
C THR A 25 11.89 22.35 -9.96
N LEU A 26 11.30 22.70 -11.12
CA LEU A 26 11.92 23.62 -12.09
C LEU A 26 12.21 25.00 -11.48
N LEU A 27 11.28 25.55 -10.70
CA LEU A 27 11.46 26.85 -10.03
C LEU A 27 12.49 26.76 -8.90
N SER A 28 12.59 25.61 -8.21
CA SER A 28 13.69 25.35 -7.28
C SER A 28 15.05 25.36 -8.01
N VAL A 29 15.18 24.63 -9.12
CA VAL A 29 16.39 24.63 -9.96
C VAL A 29 16.78 26.05 -10.36
N LEU A 30 15.84 26.82 -10.90
CA LEU A 30 16.10 28.18 -11.41
C LEU A 30 16.48 29.19 -10.31
N SER A 31 16.15 28.91 -9.05
CA SER A 31 16.36 29.85 -7.95
C SER A 31 17.47 29.45 -6.96
N SER A 32 18.00 28.22 -7.06
CA SER A 32 18.96 27.64 -6.12
C SER A 32 20.44 27.86 -6.45
N GLY A 33 20.77 28.37 -7.64
CA GLY A 33 22.14 28.56 -8.08
C GLY A 33 22.94 27.25 -8.04
N GLU A 34 24.16 27.28 -7.49
CA GLU A 34 25.05 26.11 -7.44
C GLU A 34 24.44 24.91 -6.67
N HIS A 35 23.51 25.16 -5.74
CA HIS A 35 22.83 24.12 -4.98
C HIS A 35 21.92 23.24 -5.83
N ALA A 36 21.60 23.65 -7.06
CA ALA A 36 20.77 22.86 -7.98
C ALA A 36 21.34 21.47 -8.32
N THR A 37 22.63 21.27 -8.08
CA THR A 37 23.29 19.98 -8.30
C THR A 37 23.08 18.97 -7.18
N ASP A 38 22.56 19.39 -6.01
CA ASP A 38 22.29 18.49 -4.87
C ASP A 38 20.81 18.08 -4.86
N ALA A 39 20.56 16.77 -4.96
CA ALA A 39 19.20 16.23 -4.98
C ALA A 39 18.38 16.56 -3.72
N LYS A 40 19.04 16.80 -2.58
CA LYS A 40 18.37 17.06 -1.29
C LYS A 40 17.48 18.28 -1.32
N ILE A 41 17.82 19.32 -2.09
CA ILE A 41 17.02 20.55 -2.13
C ILE A 41 15.64 20.33 -2.76
N TYR A 42 15.48 19.25 -3.52
CA TYR A 42 14.24 18.91 -4.19
C TYR A 42 13.28 18.12 -3.31
N GLY A 43 13.68 17.80 -2.08
CA GLY A 43 12.82 17.19 -1.07
C GLY A 43 13.06 15.70 -0.90
N SER A 44 12.64 15.18 0.25
CA SER A 44 12.79 13.76 0.61
C SER A 44 11.75 12.87 -0.08
N ASN A 45 10.59 13.43 -0.40
CA ASN A 45 9.41 12.69 -0.90
C ASN A 45 9.06 12.94 -2.36
N THR A 46 9.83 13.75 -3.08
CA THR A 46 9.69 13.89 -4.54
C THR A 46 10.43 12.80 -5.32
N HIS A 47 11.28 12.04 -4.62
CA HIS A 47 12.14 10.99 -5.18
C HIS A 47 12.98 11.49 -6.37
N SER A 48 13.67 12.61 -6.16
CA SER A 48 14.43 13.30 -7.21
C SER A 48 15.83 12.72 -7.42
N TYR A 49 16.25 12.59 -8.68
CA TYR A 49 17.60 12.22 -9.08
C TYR A 49 18.21 13.31 -9.96
N VAL A 50 19.44 13.73 -9.68
CA VAL A 50 20.17 14.69 -10.52
C VAL A 50 21.04 13.94 -11.52
N LEU A 51 20.87 14.22 -12.81
CA LEU A 51 21.59 13.59 -13.91
C LEU A 51 22.64 14.54 -14.48
N GLN A 52 23.84 14.03 -14.78
CA GLN A 52 24.89 14.82 -15.43
C GLN A 52 24.66 14.88 -16.94
N PRO A 53 25.13 15.96 -17.60
CA PRO A 53 25.00 16.07 -19.05
C PRO A 53 25.70 14.93 -19.77
N HIS A 54 25.00 14.36 -20.74
CA HIS A 54 25.40 13.28 -21.64
C HIS A 54 25.67 11.92 -20.99
N ASP A 55 25.27 11.73 -19.73
CA ASP A 55 25.28 10.41 -19.11
C ASP A 55 24.38 9.44 -19.88
N ILE A 56 24.80 8.18 -19.96
CA ILE A 56 23.92 7.09 -20.36
C ILE A 56 23.27 6.55 -19.10
N VAL A 57 22.00 6.90 -18.92
CA VAL A 57 21.22 6.55 -17.75
C VAL A 57 20.53 5.23 -17.99
N GLU A 58 20.63 4.31 -17.03
CA GLU A 58 19.87 3.07 -16.99
C GLU A 58 18.83 3.12 -15.88
N ILE A 59 17.56 2.88 -16.22
CA ILE A 59 16.49 2.75 -15.24
C ILE A 59 16.04 1.28 -15.24
N VAL A 60 16.23 0.63 -14.09
CA VAL A 60 15.71 -0.70 -13.82
C VAL A 60 14.45 -0.54 -12.96
N VAL A 61 13.33 -1.07 -13.43
CA VAL A 61 12.08 -1.12 -12.65
C VAL A 61 11.69 -2.56 -12.44
N ASN A 62 11.63 -2.98 -11.18
CA ASN A 62 11.16 -4.30 -10.77
C ASN A 62 9.72 -4.18 -10.24
N ASN A 63 8.80 -4.92 -10.84
CA ASN A 63 7.42 -4.95 -10.42
C ASN A 63 7.26 -5.95 -9.27
N GLN A 64 6.78 -5.47 -8.13
CA GLN A 64 6.40 -6.32 -6.99
C GLN A 64 4.88 -6.40 -6.85
N ASP A 65 4.15 -6.04 -7.90
CA ASP A 65 2.70 -5.99 -7.94
C ASP A 65 2.15 -6.90 -9.06
N SER A 66 0.93 -7.39 -8.86
CA SER A 66 0.19 -8.21 -9.84
C SER A 66 -0.32 -7.40 -11.04
N GLY A 67 -0.28 -6.08 -10.96
CA GLY A 67 -0.76 -5.17 -11.99
C GLY A 67 0.20 -5.01 -13.17
N ARG A 68 -0.37 -4.58 -14.31
CA ARG A 68 0.39 -4.04 -15.45
C ARG A 68 0.54 -2.53 -15.28
N HIS A 69 1.77 -2.04 -15.46
CA HIS A 69 2.07 -0.62 -15.29
C HIS A 69 2.67 -0.04 -16.57
N PRO A 70 1.95 0.82 -17.31
CA PRO A 70 2.56 1.56 -18.41
C PRO A 70 3.44 2.67 -17.83
N PHE A 71 4.77 2.52 -17.86
CA PHE A 71 5.68 3.57 -17.44
C PHE A 71 6.03 4.50 -18.58
N HIS A 72 5.92 5.80 -18.34
CA HIS A 72 6.22 6.87 -19.29
C HIS A 72 7.34 7.75 -18.76
N LEU A 73 8.23 8.19 -19.65
CA LEU A 73 9.31 9.14 -19.37
C LEU A 73 9.09 10.43 -20.18
N HIS A 74 9.07 11.56 -19.49
CA HIS A 74 9.01 12.87 -20.13
C HIS A 74 10.37 13.24 -20.75
N GLY A 75 10.36 14.10 -21.77
CA GLY A 75 11.56 14.69 -22.37
C GLY A 75 12.40 13.77 -23.25
N HIS A 76 12.16 12.45 -23.20
CA HIS A 76 13.00 11.44 -23.85
C HIS A 76 12.20 10.34 -24.54
N THR A 77 12.83 9.73 -25.54
CA THR A 77 12.48 8.36 -25.96
C THR A 77 13.61 7.44 -25.53
N PHE A 78 13.29 6.37 -24.82
CA PHE A 78 14.27 5.45 -24.26
C PHE A 78 14.36 4.17 -25.07
N GLN A 79 15.52 3.53 -24.99
CA GLN A 79 15.76 2.16 -25.45
C GLN A 79 15.21 1.18 -24.42
N VAL A 80 14.31 0.29 -24.83
CA VAL A 80 13.89 -0.87 -24.02
C VAL A 80 14.89 -1.99 -24.25
N VAL A 81 15.96 -2.02 -23.44
CA VAL A 81 17.05 -2.98 -23.64
C VAL A 81 16.72 -4.38 -23.15
N GLN A 82 15.84 -4.46 -22.13
CA GLN A 82 15.29 -5.71 -21.64
C GLN A 82 13.89 -5.49 -21.08
N LYS A 83 13.03 -6.48 -21.28
CA LYS A 83 11.69 -6.55 -20.71
C LYS A 83 11.39 -8.01 -20.44
N SER A 84 10.98 -8.34 -19.23
CA SER A 84 10.55 -9.69 -18.89
C SER A 84 9.13 -9.99 -19.39
N GLN A 85 8.76 -11.27 -19.35
CA GLN A 85 7.36 -11.68 -19.43
C GLN A 85 6.62 -11.37 -18.11
N ALA A 86 5.33 -11.71 -18.07
CA ALA A 86 4.55 -11.72 -16.83
C ALA A 86 4.86 -12.98 -16.03
N PHE A 87 4.89 -12.85 -14.70
CA PHE A 87 5.04 -13.96 -13.76
C PHE A 87 3.85 -14.02 -12.81
N GLU A 88 3.75 -15.11 -12.06
CA GLU A 88 2.88 -15.23 -10.90
C GLU A 88 3.62 -14.76 -9.64
N GLU A 89 2.90 -14.56 -8.52
CA GLU A 89 3.46 -13.98 -7.29
C GLU A 89 4.61 -14.80 -6.69
N ASP A 90 4.52 -16.13 -6.76
CA ASP A 90 5.53 -17.06 -6.25
C ASP A 90 6.73 -17.26 -7.18
N GLU A 91 6.65 -16.75 -8.40
CA GLU A 91 7.67 -16.85 -9.45
C GLU A 91 8.23 -15.47 -9.86
N GLN A 92 8.06 -14.45 -9.00
CA GLN A 92 8.51 -13.09 -9.30
C GLN A 92 10.00 -13.05 -9.69
N GLU A 93 10.29 -12.39 -10.81
CA GLU A 93 11.67 -12.14 -11.25
C GLU A 93 12.03 -10.66 -11.16
N ALA A 94 13.13 -10.37 -10.47
CA ALA A 94 13.80 -9.08 -10.51
C ALA A 94 14.97 -9.13 -11.49
N TYR A 95 15.32 -7.98 -12.08
CA TYR A 95 16.49 -7.89 -12.93
C TYR A 95 17.78 -8.13 -12.13
N ASP A 96 18.63 -9.03 -12.63
CA ASP A 96 19.97 -9.30 -12.10
C ASP A 96 21.03 -8.86 -13.13
N PRO A 97 21.91 -7.88 -12.82
CA PRO A 97 22.94 -7.42 -13.74
C PRO A 97 24.05 -8.46 -14.01
N ASP A 98 24.22 -9.47 -13.16
CA ASP A 98 25.22 -10.53 -13.34
C ASP A 98 24.64 -11.74 -14.07
N ASN A 99 23.32 -11.93 -14.03
CA ASN A 99 22.62 -13.08 -14.60
C ASN A 99 21.40 -12.63 -15.43
N HIS A 100 21.66 -12.07 -16.61
CA HIS A 100 20.62 -11.68 -17.55
C HIS A 100 20.92 -12.12 -18.98
N GLU A 101 19.85 -12.21 -19.79
CA GLU A 101 19.97 -12.45 -21.22
C GLU A 101 20.76 -11.33 -21.91
N PRO A 102 21.58 -11.63 -22.93
CA PRO A 102 22.33 -10.62 -23.65
C PRO A 102 21.40 -9.53 -24.21
N PHE A 103 21.77 -8.27 -24.00
CA PHE A 103 20.99 -7.15 -24.51
C PHE A 103 20.83 -7.21 -26.04
N GLN A 104 19.67 -6.77 -26.51
CA GLN A 104 19.40 -6.67 -27.94
C GLN A 104 20.36 -5.67 -28.59
N LYS A 105 20.92 -6.03 -29.74
CA LYS A 105 21.84 -5.15 -30.49
C LYS A 105 21.19 -3.85 -30.94
N TYR A 106 19.89 -3.90 -31.29
CA TYR A 106 19.09 -2.75 -31.70
C TYR A 106 17.76 -2.76 -30.93
N PRO A 107 17.74 -2.20 -29.71
CA PRO A 107 16.54 -2.16 -28.87
C PRO A 107 15.41 -1.33 -29.49
N LEU A 108 14.18 -1.63 -29.11
CA LEU A 108 13.01 -0.79 -29.41
C LEU A 108 13.17 0.57 -28.72
N ILE A 109 12.82 1.66 -29.42
CA ILE A 109 12.86 3.03 -28.88
C ILE A 109 11.43 3.58 -28.81
N ARG A 110 11.03 4.07 -27.63
CA ARG A 110 9.71 4.68 -27.37
C ARG A 110 9.70 5.47 -26.06
N ASP A 111 8.63 6.19 -25.77
CA ASP A 111 8.45 6.98 -24.55
C ASP A 111 7.66 6.28 -23.43
N THR A 112 6.94 5.20 -23.75
CA THR A 112 6.03 4.53 -22.81
C THR A 112 6.07 3.03 -22.99
N VAL A 113 6.33 2.26 -21.95
CA VAL A 113 6.39 0.79 -22.02
C VAL A 113 5.60 0.13 -20.89
N ILE A 114 4.95 -0.99 -21.19
CA ILE A 114 4.24 -1.79 -20.18
C ILE A 114 5.25 -2.66 -19.44
N LEU A 115 5.34 -2.45 -18.13
CA LEU A 115 5.91 -3.37 -17.17
C LEU A 115 4.86 -4.45 -16.84
N GLU A 116 5.24 -5.71 -17.02
CA GLU A 116 4.36 -6.86 -16.77
C GLU A 116 4.31 -7.21 -15.26
N PRO A 117 3.26 -7.91 -14.81
CA PRO A 117 3.12 -8.38 -13.43
C PRO A 117 4.35 -9.16 -12.96
N PHE A 118 4.82 -8.86 -11.74
CA PHE A 118 5.91 -9.59 -11.08
C PHE A 118 7.21 -9.74 -11.90
N GLY A 119 7.43 -8.86 -12.89
CA GLY A 119 8.58 -8.88 -13.77
C GLY A 119 9.44 -7.63 -13.67
N TYR A 120 10.20 -7.32 -14.71
CA TYR A 120 11.05 -6.13 -14.76
C TYR A 120 11.17 -5.52 -16.17
N ILE A 121 11.60 -4.27 -16.20
CA ILE A 121 12.05 -3.57 -17.41
C ILE A 121 13.40 -2.90 -17.14
N VAL A 122 14.24 -2.87 -18.17
CA VAL A 122 15.51 -2.13 -18.17
C VAL A 122 15.48 -1.16 -19.33
N LEU A 123 15.59 0.12 -19.02
CA LEU A 123 15.50 1.22 -19.96
C LEU A 123 16.83 1.96 -20.00
N ARG A 124 17.27 2.39 -21.19
CA ARG A 124 18.44 3.26 -21.34
C ARG A 124 18.10 4.50 -22.15
N PHE A 125 18.59 5.65 -21.72
CA PHE A 125 18.53 6.89 -22.49
C PHE A 125 19.79 7.72 -22.25
N ARG A 126 19.99 8.72 -23.09
CA ARG A 126 21.09 9.68 -22.93
C ARG A 126 20.50 10.94 -22.30
N ALA A 127 21.15 11.45 -21.26
CA ALA A 127 20.81 12.74 -20.66
C ALA A 127 21.31 13.89 -21.56
N ASP A 128 20.66 14.13 -22.70
CA ASP A 128 21.00 15.18 -23.67
C ASP A 128 19.93 16.29 -23.83
N ASN A 129 18.98 16.37 -22.91
CA ASN A 129 17.88 17.33 -22.89
C ASN A 129 17.72 17.96 -21.47
N PRO A 130 18.44 19.06 -21.17
CA PRO A 130 18.36 19.73 -19.87
C PRO A 130 16.92 20.10 -19.49
N GLY A 131 16.46 19.58 -18.35
CA GLY A 131 15.07 19.74 -17.94
C GLY A 131 14.73 18.99 -16.66
N VAL A 132 13.48 19.13 -16.22
CA VAL A 132 12.92 18.36 -15.11
C VAL A 132 11.87 17.40 -15.66
N TRP A 133 12.18 16.11 -15.63
CA TRP A 133 11.42 15.07 -16.30
C TRP A 133 10.76 14.13 -15.32
N PHE A 134 9.47 13.87 -15.54
CA PHE A 134 8.72 12.92 -14.75
C PHE A 134 8.86 11.52 -15.33
N PHE A 135 9.16 10.55 -14.46
CA PHE A 135 9.09 9.13 -14.80
C PHE A 135 8.05 8.47 -13.91
N HIS A 136 6.94 8.03 -14.50
CA HIS A 136 5.77 7.63 -13.74
C HIS A 136 4.94 6.58 -14.44
N CYS A 137 4.08 5.90 -13.67
CA CYS A 137 3.02 5.08 -14.24
C CYS A 137 1.97 5.99 -14.88
N HIS A 138 1.61 5.73 -16.13
CA HIS A 138 0.64 6.48 -16.93
C HIS A 138 -0.80 5.95 -16.73
N LEU A 139 -1.06 5.31 -15.60
CA LEU A 139 -2.40 5.08 -15.11
C LEU A 139 -2.68 6.12 -14.03
N ASP A 140 -3.59 7.06 -14.30
CA ASP A 140 -3.81 8.25 -13.47
C ASP A 140 -4.03 7.92 -11.99
N TRP A 141 -4.74 6.83 -11.68
CA TRP A 141 -4.95 6.38 -10.31
C TRP A 141 -3.64 6.01 -9.60
N HIS A 142 -2.74 5.28 -10.28
CA HIS A 142 -1.44 4.93 -9.71
C HIS A 142 -0.54 6.15 -9.58
N LEU A 143 -0.66 7.11 -10.51
CA LEU A 143 0.07 8.37 -10.43
C LEU A 143 -0.39 9.21 -9.24
N GLU A 144 -1.71 9.35 -9.04
CA GLU A 144 -2.30 10.05 -7.90
C GLU A 144 -1.94 9.37 -6.56
N GLN A 145 -1.80 8.04 -6.58
CA GLN A 145 -1.26 7.26 -5.47
C GLN A 145 0.25 7.43 -5.28
N GLY A 146 0.93 8.22 -6.13
CA GLY A 146 2.33 8.64 -6.02
C GLY A 146 3.36 7.73 -6.70
N LEU A 147 2.97 6.95 -7.72
CA LEU A 147 3.88 6.09 -8.49
C LEU A 147 4.73 6.88 -9.50
N ALA A 148 5.62 7.74 -9.01
CA ALA A 148 6.47 8.59 -9.81
C ALA A 148 7.83 8.88 -9.15
N ILE A 149 8.80 9.26 -9.99
CA ILE A 149 10.06 9.88 -9.60
C ILE A 149 10.31 11.11 -10.49
N VAL A 150 11.23 11.98 -10.04
CA VAL A 150 11.62 13.18 -10.78
C VAL A 150 13.09 13.08 -11.19
N LEU A 151 13.38 13.31 -12.46
CA LEU A 151 14.75 13.39 -12.98
C LEU A 151 15.07 14.85 -13.26
N VAL A 152 16.10 15.39 -12.61
CA VAL A 152 16.60 16.75 -12.81
C VAL A 152 17.87 16.64 -13.65
N GLU A 153 17.73 16.92 -14.94
CA GLU A 153 18.78 16.72 -15.92
C GLU A 153 19.53 18.02 -16.22
N ASP A 154 20.84 18.00 -15.99
CA ASP A 154 21.74 19.15 -16.19
C ASP A 154 21.18 20.46 -15.61
N PRO A 155 21.02 20.56 -14.28
CA PRO A 155 20.37 21.69 -13.64
C PRO A 155 21.06 23.04 -13.89
N LEU A 156 22.37 23.03 -14.17
CA LEU A 156 23.12 24.25 -14.46
C LEU A 156 22.79 24.77 -15.86
N ALA A 157 22.65 23.91 -16.87
CA ALA A 157 22.18 24.32 -18.18
C ALA A 157 20.71 24.78 -18.17
N ILE A 158 19.87 24.23 -17.29
CA ILE A 158 18.51 24.74 -17.07
C ILE A 158 18.55 26.21 -16.61
N GLN A 159 19.47 26.59 -15.73
CA GLN A 159 19.59 27.96 -15.21
C GLN A 159 20.01 28.99 -16.27
N GLU A 160 20.60 28.56 -17.38
CA GLU A 160 20.90 29.44 -18.52
C GLU A 160 19.63 29.81 -19.31
N GLN A 161 18.53 29.08 -19.09
CA GLN A 161 17.24 29.32 -19.72
C GLN A 161 16.39 30.23 -18.84
N THR A 162 15.59 31.09 -19.48
CA THR A 162 14.65 31.97 -18.78
C THR A 162 13.23 31.63 -19.21
N PRO A 163 12.39 31.08 -18.31
CA PRO A 163 10.97 30.91 -18.61
C PRO A 163 10.30 32.24 -18.98
N PRO A 164 9.30 32.24 -19.88
CA PRO A 164 8.55 33.45 -20.22
C PRO A 164 7.85 34.07 -19.01
N ASP A 165 7.64 35.39 -19.01
CA ASP A 165 6.95 36.11 -17.91
C ASP A 165 5.57 35.52 -17.58
N ASP A 166 4.85 35.02 -18.59
CA ASP A 166 3.54 34.40 -18.41
C ASP A 166 3.59 33.16 -17.50
N PHE A 167 4.71 32.44 -17.49
CA PHE A 167 4.93 31.31 -16.58
C PHE A 167 4.87 31.77 -15.11
N TYR A 168 5.55 32.86 -14.79
CA TYR A 168 5.54 33.43 -13.44
C TYR A 168 4.19 34.04 -13.06
N ARG A 169 3.49 34.66 -14.02
CA ARG A 169 2.12 35.18 -13.80
C ARG A 169 1.12 34.07 -13.45
N ILE A 170 1.25 32.89 -14.05
CA ILE A 170 0.43 31.73 -13.70
C ILE A 170 0.71 31.28 -12.27
N CYS A 171 1.98 31.22 -11.87
CA CYS A 171 2.37 30.87 -10.50
C CYS A 171 1.77 31.87 -9.49
N GLU A 172 1.88 33.17 -9.77
CA GLU A 172 1.30 34.22 -8.94
C GLU A 172 -0.24 34.11 -8.84
N ALA A 173 -0.92 33.87 -9.97
CA ALA A 173 -2.37 33.69 -10.00
C ALA A 173 -2.85 32.45 -9.21
N CYS A 174 -2.04 31.39 -9.18
CA CYS A 174 -2.31 30.17 -8.42
C CYS A 174 -1.80 30.22 -6.96
N GLY A 175 -1.12 31.29 -6.55
CA GLY A 175 -0.49 31.38 -5.23
C GLY A 175 0.66 30.37 -5.02
N VAL A 176 1.28 29.90 -6.11
CA VAL A 176 2.41 28.96 -6.08
C VAL A 176 3.72 29.76 -5.94
N PRO A 177 4.56 29.47 -4.93
CA PRO A 177 5.84 30.14 -4.79
C PRO A 177 6.75 29.86 -5.99
N THR A 178 7.45 30.89 -6.46
CA THR A 178 8.35 30.80 -7.63
C THR A 178 9.82 30.59 -7.27
N ARG A 179 10.13 30.50 -5.97
CA ARG A 179 11.50 30.35 -5.46
C ARG A 179 11.51 29.52 -4.19
N GLY A 180 12.59 28.76 -4.00
CA GLY A 180 12.86 28.01 -2.78
C GLY A 180 13.00 26.51 -3.02
N ASN A 181 13.46 25.79 -2.01
CA ASN A 181 13.55 24.33 -2.00
C ASN A 181 12.15 23.68 -1.89
N ALA A 182 12.09 22.35 -1.76
CA ALA A 182 10.80 21.63 -1.66
C ALA A 182 9.89 22.09 -0.51
N ALA A 183 10.47 22.62 0.58
CA ALA A 183 9.76 23.18 1.72
C ALA A 183 9.36 24.67 1.55
N GLY A 184 9.84 25.34 0.49
CA GLY A 184 9.63 26.75 0.23
C GLY A 184 10.65 27.69 0.88
N HIS A 185 11.78 27.16 1.36
CA HIS A 185 12.84 27.96 1.99
C HIS A 185 13.82 28.49 0.94
N VAL A 186 14.20 29.78 1.07
CA VAL A 186 15.09 30.49 0.11
C VAL A 186 16.44 30.88 0.70
N ASN A 187 16.57 30.89 2.04
CA ASN A 187 17.78 31.29 2.75
C ASN A 187 18.65 30.11 3.15
N ASP A 188 18.02 28.97 3.45
CA ASP A 188 18.66 27.70 3.74
C ASP A 188 18.06 26.64 2.81
N TRP A 189 18.84 26.21 1.82
CA TRP A 189 18.39 25.26 0.80
C TRP A 189 18.29 23.82 1.32
N PHE A 190 18.97 23.50 2.42
CA PHE A 190 19.01 22.17 3.01
C PHE A 190 18.01 22.00 4.16
N ASP A 191 17.42 23.08 4.65
CA ASP A 191 16.31 23.01 5.60
C ASP A 191 15.02 22.61 4.89
N LEU A 192 14.63 21.35 5.07
CA LEU A 192 13.38 20.78 4.54
C LEU A 192 12.24 20.79 5.57
N GLN A 193 12.35 21.54 6.66
CA GLN A 193 11.31 21.57 7.69
C GLN A 193 9.97 22.04 7.09
N GLY A 194 8.95 21.18 7.23
CA GLY A 194 7.61 21.46 6.72
C GLY A 194 7.45 21.21 5.22
N GLU A 195 8.36 20.49 4.57
CA GLU A 195 8.11 19.92 3.25
C GLU A 195 6.88 18.96 3.29
N PRO A 196 6.13 18.86 2.19
CA PRO A 196 5.12 17.81 2.05
C PRO A 196 5.78 16.43 2.03
N VAL A 197 5.34 15.53 2.91
CA VAL A 197 5.83 14.15 3.00
C VAL A 197 4.69 13.15 2.99
N GLN A 198 4.97 11.91 2.59
CA GLN A 198 3.99 10.83 2.66
C GLN A 198 3.58 10.57 4.12
N PRO A 199 2.36 10.08 4.38
CA PRO A 199 1.97 9.63 5.71
C PRO A 199 2.93 8.57 6.26
N ALA A 200 3.11 8.55 7.59
CA ALA A 200 3.96 7.54 8.21
C ALA A 200 3.43 6.11 7.92
N PRO A 201 4.29 5.10 7.79
CA PRO A 201 3.86 3.71 7.65
C PRO A 201 2.95 3.25 8.80
N LEU A 202 2.18 2.18 8.56
CA LEU A 202 1.38 1.55 9.62
C LEU A 202 2.30 1.08 10.76
N PRO A 203 1.89 1.26 12.03
CA PRO A 203 2.67 0.76 13.17
C PRO A 203 2.75 -0.76 13.12
N GLU A 204 3.90 -1.31 13.51
CA GLU A 204 4.07 -2.75 13.61
C GLU A 204 3.18 -3.35 14.70
N GLY A 205 2.50 -4.45 14.37
CA GLY A 205 1.67 -5.20 15.31
C GLY A 205 0.31 -4.58 15.62
N PHE A 206 -0.34 -5.10 16.67
CA PHE A 206 -1.63 -4.58 17.10
C PHE A 206 -1.45 -3.28 17.87
N THR A 207 -2.24 -2.26 17.52
CA THR A 207 -2.39 -1.09 18.39
C THR A 207 -3.04 -1.50 19.72
N LEU A 208 -2.90 -0.67 20.76
CA LEU A 208 -3.62 -0.90 22.02
C LEU A 208 -5.12 -1.10 21.81
N LYS A 209 -5.73 -0.33 20.88
CA LYS A 209 -7.12 -0.49 20.48
C LYS A 209 -7.38 -1.87 19.88
N GLY A 210 -6.44 -2.37 19.07
CA GLY A 210 -6.47 -3.72 18.51
C GLY A 210 -6.42 -4.82 19.59
N TYR A 211 -5.53 -4.71 20.56
CA TYR A 211 -5.48 -5.66 21.68
C TYR A 211 -6.75 -5.64 22.53
N VAL A 212 -7.29 -4.46 22.82
CA VAL A 212 -8.55 -4.31 23.56
C VAL A 212 -9.71 -4.92 22.79
N ALA A 213 -9.82 -4.64 21.49
CA ALA A 213 -10.85 -5.22 20.63
C ALA A 213 -10.74 -6.75 20.57
N PHE A 214 -9.53 -7.29 20.42
CA PHE A 214 -9.29 -8.73 20.42
C PHE A 214 -9.71 -9.39 21.74
N ALA A 215 -9.36 -8.78 22.87
CA ALA A 215 -9.75 -9.26 24.19
C ALA A 215 -11.27 -9.29 24.35
N ILE A 216 -11.96 -8.20 24.02
CA ILE A 216 -13.43 -8.10 24.12
C ILE A 216 -14.11 -9.14 23.22
N SER A 217 -13.69 -9.26 21.97
CA SER A 217 -14.24 -10.26 21.03
C SER A 217 -14.06 -11.68 21.53
N THR A 218 -12.90 -11.99 22.12
CA THR A 218 -12.62 -13.29 22.72
C THR A 218 -13.54 -13.57 23.90
N PHE A 219 -13.73 -12.58 24.80
CA PHE A 219 -14.65 -12.73 25.93
C PHE A 219 -16.10 -12.95 25.50
N ILE A 220 -16.58 -12.19 24.50
CA ILE A 220 -17.93 -12.35 23.95
C ILE A 220 -18.08 -13.74 23.31
N GLY A 221 -17.07 -14.22 22.57
CA GLY A 221 -17.07 -15.55 21.97
C GLY A 221 -17.16 -16.66 23.03
N ILE A 222 -16.35 -16.57 24.10
CA ILE A 222 -16.39 -17.53 25.22
C ILE A 222 -17.75 -17.48 25.93
N TYR A 223 -18.29 -16.28 26.17
CA TYR A 223 -19.60 -16.12 26.78
C TYR A 223 -20.72 -16.71 25.91
N GLY A 224 -20.67 -16.52 24.59
CA GLY A 224 -21.60 -17.13 23.64
C GLY A 224 -21.56 -18.66 23.68
N LEU A 225 -20.37 -19.26 23.70
CA LEU A 225 -20.21 -20.71 23.85
C LEU A 225 -20.75 -21.20 25.19
N TRP A 226 -20.45 -20.49 26.28
CA TRP A 226 -20.97 -20.82 27.61
C TRP A 226 -22.51 -20.77 27.64
N SER A 227 -23.12 -19.73 27.05
CA SER A 227 -24.57 -19.59 26.98
C SER A 227 -25.23 -20.74 26.23
N ILE A 228 -24.64 -21.21 25.13
CA ILE A 228 -25.16 -22.36 24.36
C ILE A 228 -25.09 -23.64 25.21
N ILE A 229 -23.99 -23.85 25.95
CA ILE A 229 -23.85 -25.00 26.85
C ILE A 229 -24.90 -24.97 27.94
N GLN A 230 -25.13 -23.82 28.59
CA GLN A 230 -26.16 -23.69 29.61
C GLN A 230 -27.55 -24.01 29.06
N TYR A 231 -27.91 -23.44 27.90
CA TYR A 231 -29.18 -23.72 27.23
C TYR A 231 -29.34 -25.22 26.93
N GLY A 232 -28.31 -25.87 26.38
CA GLY A 232 -28.35 -27.30 26.09
C GLY A 232 -28.44 -28.20 27.32
N LEU A 233 -27.87 -27.78 28.46
CA LEU A 233 -28.00 -28.51 29.73
C LEU A 233 -29.39 -28.35 30.36
N GLU A 234 -29.99 -27.16 30.26
CA GLU A 234 -31.37 -26.92 30.75
C GLU A 234 -32.39 -27.82 30.03
N ASP A 235 -32.25 -28.04 28.73
CA ASP A 235 -33.13 -28.95 27.97
C ASP A 235 -32.86 -30.44 28.27
N ALA A 236 -31.64 -30.80 28.70
CA ALA A 236 -31.26 -32.18 28.99
C ALA A 236 -31.58 -32.63 30.43
N VAL A 237 -31.68 -31.71 31.38
CA VAL A 237 -32.02 -31.98 32.78
C VAL A 237 -33.47 -31.58 33.05
N GLN A 238 -34.41 -32.27 32.39
CA GLN A 238 -35.74 -32.40 33.00
C GLN A 238 -35.52 -33.20 34.29
N ASP A 239 -35.74 -32.59 35.45
CA ASP A 239 -35.83 -33.35 36.70
C ASP A 239 -37.08 -34.23 36.57
N ASP A 240 -36.89 -35.43 35.98
CA ASP A 240 -37.95 -36.40 35.71
C ASP A 240 -38.79 -36.66 36.96
N LYS A 241 -38.16 -36.55 38.14
CA LYS A 241 -38.83 -36.65 39.43
C LYS A 241 -39.72 -35.45 39.70
N ALA A 242 -39.28 -34.22 39.45
CA ALA A 242 -40.12 -33.03 39.58
C ALA A 242 -41.27 -33.01 38.55
N VAL A 243 -41.03 -33.51 37.32
CA VAL A 243 -42.07 -33.65 36.30
C VAL A 243 -43.08 -34.73 36.69
N PHE A 244 -42.61 -35.88 37.17
CA PHE A 244 -43.44 -36.96 37.69
C PHE A 244 -44.27 -36.50 38.89
N ASP A 245 -43.66 -35.85 39.89
CA ASP A 245 -44.36 -35.35 41.08
C ASP A 245 -45.43 -34.31 40.70
N LYS A 246 -45.16 -33.47 39.70
CA LYS A 246 -46.13 -32.50 39.18
C LYS A 246 -47.28 -33.19 38.43
N LEU A 247 -46.98 -34.21 37.63
CA LEU A 247 -47.98 -35.03 36.94
C LEU A 247 -48.84 -35.82 37.92
N GLU A 248 -48.25 -36.43 38.95
CA GLU A 248 -48.96 -37.15 40.00
C GLU A 248 -49.93 -36.22 40.74
N ARG A 249 -49.48 -34.99 41.05
CA ARG A 249 -50.33 -33.96 41.68
C ARG A 249 -51.53 -33.60 40.80
N ILE A 250 -51.29 -33.32 39.51
CA ILE A 250 -52.35 -32.98 38.56
C ILE A 250 -53.34 -34.14 38.36
N LEU A 251 -52.84 -35.38 38.32
CA LEU A 251 -53.68 -36.57 38.17
C LEU A 251 -54.53 -36.85 39.43
N LYS A 252 -54.00 -36.57 40.64
CA LYS A 252 -54.78 -36.62 41.89
C LYS A 252 -55.86 -35.54 41.94
N ASP A 253 -55.52 -34.32 41.54
CA ASP A 253 -56.45 -33.18 41.62
C ASP A 253 -57.61 -33.28 40.61
N ASN A 254 -57.44 -34.05 39.53
CA ASN A 254 -58.46 -34.28 38.49
C ASN A 254 -59.12 -35.67 38.56
N ASP A 255 -58.94 -36.40 39.67
CA ASP A 255 -59.61 -37.69 39.95
C ASP A 255 -59.33 -38.79 38.89
N MET A 256 -58.12 -38.78 38.31
CA MET A 256 -57.74 -39.67 37.20
C MET A 256 -56.81 -40.83 37.57
N ILE A 257 -56.60 -41.14 38.86
CA ILE A 257 -55.68 -42.22 39.28
C ILE A 257 -56.42 -43.53 39.56
N GLN A 258 -56.37 -44.45 38.59
CA GLN A 258 -56.27 -45.89 38.87
C GLN A 258 -54.91 -46.38 38.38
N VAL A 259 -53.89 -46.31 39.23
CA VAL A 259 -52.61 -47.02 38.99
C VAL A 259 -52.46 -48.06 40.09
N PRO A 260 -52.32 -49.37 39.76
CA PRO A 260 -52.15 -50.41 40.77
C PRO A 260 -50.80 -50.23 41.48
N LEU A 261 -50.85 -50.19 42.81
CA LEU A 261 -49.67 -50.37 43.66
C LEU A 261 -49.10 -51.78 43.40
N LEU A 262 -47.92 -51.89 42.80
CA LEU A 262 -47.13 -53.12 42.86
C LEU A 262 -46.57 -53.25 44.27
N SER A 263 -47.35 -53.88 45.15
CA SER A 263 -46.86 -54.44 46.42
C SER A 263 -46.04 -55.69 46.13
N GLY A 264 -44.86 -55.78 46.75
CA GLY A 264 -43.86 -56.82 46.52
C GLY A 264 -44.22 -58.27 46.90
N ASN A 265 -43.23 -59.13 46.61
CA ASN A 265 -43.14 -60.59 46.71
C ASN A 265 -43.98 -61.36 45.66
N ASP A 266 -43.42 -62.28 44.88
CA ASP A 266 -42.50 -63.35 45.26
C ASP A 266 -41.48 -63.70 44.16
N ALA A 267 -40.35 -64.21 44.61
CA ALA A 267 -39.37 -64.93 43.81
C ALA A 267 -39.89 -66.33 43.46
N SER A 268 -39.70 -66.77 42.21
CA SER A 268 -39.31 -68.14 41.80
C SER A 268 -39.44 -68.35 40.29
N GLU A 269 -38.44 -69.03 39.72
CA GLU A 269 -38.49 -69.89 38.50
C GLU A 269 -38.82 -69.20 37.14
N GLU A 270 -38.19 -69.49 36.01
CA GLU A 270 -37.21 -70.48 35.59
C GLU A 270 -36.63 -70.04 34.23
N ALA A 271 -35.48 -70.61 33.87
CA ALA A 271 -34.74 -70.37 32.65
C ALA A 271 -35.44 -70.84 31.35
N GLN A 272 -35.26 -70.07 30.28
CA GLN A 272 -34.84 -70.54 28.95
C GLN A 272 -34.36 -69.38 28.08
#